data_AF-A0A385SSV4-F1
#
_entry.id   AF-A0A385SSV4-F1
#
_cell.length_a   1.000
_cell.length_b   1.000
_cell.length_c   1.000
_cell.angle_alpha   90.00
_cell.angle_beta   90.00
_cell.angle_gamma   90.00
#
_symmetry.space_group_name_H-M   'P 1'
#
loop_
_entity.id
_entity.type
_entity.pdbx_description
1 polymer ?
#
loop_
_entity_poly.entity_id
_entity_poly.type
_entity_poly.pdbx_seq_one_letter_code
_entity_poly.pdbx_strand_id
1 'polypeptide(L)'
;MKNKIIFGILFLAGIVLFARLDYFMSQYRWDKSHLRDLIQKREEVIRVLPEELNPEIRQRLEQLQEEEKENIDLQQVQLMSFYYSVLWVYGIVVTLIVLLLVIYRFKIGHRVAQQK
;
A
#
# COMPACT_ATOMS: atom_id res chain seq x y z
N MET A 1 -22.74 -25.84 -10.59
CA MET A 1 -21.99 -25.93 -9.31
C MET A 1 -20.53 -25.47 -9.46
N LYS A 2 -19.80 -25.93 -10.48
CA LYS A 2 -18.38 -25.59 -10.71
C LYS A 2 -18.06 -24.07 -10.69
N ASN A 3 -18.89 -23.22 -11.31
CA ASN A 3 -18.67 -21.76 -11.33
C ASN A 3 -18.78 -21.08 -9.95
N LYS A 4 -19.55 -21.66 -9.01
CA LYS A 4 -19.67 -21.12 -7.64
C LYS A 4 -18.41 -21.37 -6.81
N ILE A 5 -17.72 -22.49 -7.06
CA ILE A 5 -16.47 -22.86 -6.38
C ILE A 5 -15.33 -21.96 -6.83
N ILE A 6 -15.22 -21.72 -8.14
CA ILE A 6 -14.21 -20.79 -8.72
C ILE A 6 -14.38 -19.39 -8.12
N PHE A 7 -15.63 -18.93 -7.96
CA PHE A 7 -15.91 -17.65 -7.33
C PHE A 7 -15.48 -17.59 -5.86
N GLY A 8 -15.76 -18.64 -5.08
CA GLY A 8 -15.32 -18.73 -3.69
C GLY A 8 -13.80 -18.68 -3.55
N ILE A 9 -13.06 -19.35 -4.45
CA ILE A 9 -11.60 -19.34 -4.48
C ILE A 9 -11.06 -17.95 -4.83
N LEU A 10 -11.63 -17.27 -5.83
CA LEU A 10 -11.22 -15.91 -6.20
C LEU A 10 -11.50 -14.90 -5.08
N PHE A 11 -12.63 -15.03 -4.40
CA PHE A 11 -12.99 -14.17 -3.27
C PHE A 11 -12.06 -14.37 -2.07
N LEU A 12 -11.76 -15.63 -1.71
CA LEU A 12 -10.79 -15.96 -0.67
C LEU A 12 -9.38 -15.46 -1.01
N ALA A 13 -8.94 -15.65 -2.27
CA ALA A 13 -7.64 -15.13 -2.72
C ALA A 13 -7.57 -13.60 -2.62
N GLY A 14 -8.66 -12.91 -2.95
CA GLY A 14 -8.78 -11.46 -2.79
C GLY A 14 -8.68 -10.99 -1.33
N ILE A 15 -9.39 -11.66 -0.41
CA ILE A 15 -9.30 -11.36 1.03
C ILE A 15 -7.88 -11.61 1.56
N VAL A 16 -7.26 -12.73 1.18
CA VAL A 16 -5.89 -13.06 1.59
C VAL A 16 -4.91 -12.02 1.07
N LEU A 17 -5.04 -11.58 -0.19
CA LEU A 17 -4.21 -10.54 -0.77
C LEU A 17 -4.37 -9.21 -0.04
N PHE A 18 -5.61 -8.81 0.25
CA PHE A 18 -5.91 -7.61 1.03
C PHE A 18 -5.30 -7.65 2.42
N ALA A 19 -5.46 -8.76 3.15
CA ALA A 19 -4.88 -8.92 4.49
C ALA A 19 -3.34 -8.89 4.45
N ARG A 20 -2.72 -9.47 3.41
CA ARG A 20 -1.26 -9.42 3.20
C ARG A 20 -0.76 -8.00 2.96
N LEU A 21 -1.49 -7.21 2.17
CA LEU A 21 -1.17 -5.82 1.89
C LEU A 21 -1.35 -4.93 3.13
N ASP A 22 -2.44 -5.14 3.88
CA ASP A 22 -2.71 -4.41 5.11
C ASP A 22 -1.63 -4.68 6.17
N TYR A 23 -1.23 -5.96 6.32
CA TYR A 23 -0.11 -6.34 7.18
C TYR A 23 1.21 -5.69 6.74
N PHE A 24 1.52 -5.69 5.44
CA PHE A 24 2.72 -5.05 4.91
C PHE A 24 2.72 -3.53 5.15
N MET A 25 1.59 -2.88 4.94
CA MET A 25 1.42 -1.45 5.22
C MET A 25 1.53 -1.14 6.71
N SER A 26 1.00 -2.01 7.58
CA SER A 26 1.11 -1.89 9.04
C SER A 26 2.57 -1.99 9.50
N GLN A 27 3.32 -2.98 9.01
CA GLN A 27 4.75 -3.13 9.29
C GLN A 27 5.54 -1.90 8.85
N TYR A 28 5.27 -1.40 7.64
CA TYR A 28 5.95 -0.21 7.10
C TYR A 28 5.64 1.05 7.92
N ARG A 29 4.41 1.20 8.42
CA ARG A 29 4.04 2.30 9.33
C ARG A 29 4.76 2.21 10.68
N TRP A 30 4.96 1.00 11.20
CA TRP A 30 5.68 0.78 12.45
C TRP A 30 7.17 1.13 12.31
N ASP A 31 7.84 0.66 11.26
CA ASP A 31 9.22 1.05 10.95
C ASP A 31 9.37 2.56 10.76
N LYS A 32 8.38 3.23 10.17
CA LYS A 32 8.36 4.70 10.04
C LYS A 32 8.33 5.40 11.40
N SER A 33 7.51 4.94 12.35
CA SER A 33 7.46 5.55 13.69
C SER A 33 8.83 5.45 14.37
N HIS A 34 9.52 4.33 14.16
CA HIS A 34 10.84 4.09 14.71
C HIS A 34 11.93 4.95 14.05
N LEU A 35 11.89 5.08 12.72
CA LEU A 35 12.79 5.96 11.96
C LEU A 35 12.59 7.43 12.32
N ARG A 36 11.35 7.87 12.53
CA ARG A 36 11.05 9.24 12.95
C ARG A 36 11.61 9.54 14.34
N ASP A 37 11.45 8.61 15.28
CA ASP A 37 12.02 8.72 16.62
C ASP A 37 13.56 8.76 16.58
N LEU A 38 14.19 7.98 15.70
CA LEU A 38 15.64 8.00 15.49
C LEU A 38 16.13 9.33 14.93
N ILE A 39 15.43 9.89 13.94
CA ILE A 39 15.73 11.21 13.38
C ILE A 39 15.59 12.29 14.45
N GLN A 40 14.53 12.21 15.27
CA GLN A 40 14.29 13.19 16.33
C GLN A 40 15.37 13.13 17.42
N LYS A 41 15.83 11.92 17.79
CA LYS A 41 16.98 11.73 18.68
C LYS A 41 18.28 12.30 18.08
N ARG A 42 18.52 12.13 16.77
CA ARG A 42 19.70 12.70 16.10
C ARG A 42 19.66 14.23 16.07
N GLU A 43 18.49 14.82 15.83
CA GLU A 43 18.27 16.27 15.87
C GLU A 43 18.59 16.84 17.26
N GLU A 44 18.21 16.11 18.32
CA GLU A 44 18.54 16.44 19.71
C GLU A 44 20.06 16.39 19.96
N VAL A 45 20.75 15.36 19.47
CA VAL A 45 22.21 15.22 19.59
C VAL A 45 22.95 16.35 18.86
N ILE A 46 22.52 16.69 17.64
CA ILE A 46 23.09 17.81 16.85
C ILE A 46 22.89 19.14 17.59
N ARG A 47 21.77 19.32 18.29
CA ARG A 47 21.48 20.53 19.07
C ARG A 47 22.35 20.69 20.31
N VAL A 48 22.76 19.58 20.92
CA VAL A 48 23.63 19.58 22.12
C VAL A 48 25.11 19.67 21.74
N LEU A 49 25.47 19.45 20.47
CA LEU A 49 26.83 19.64 19.98
C LEU A 49 27.21 21.13 20.07
N PRO A 50 28.27 21.50 20.81
CA PRO A 50 28.72 22.89 20.89
C PRO A 50 29.17 23.38 19.50
N GLU A 51 28.57 24.49 19.03
CA GLU A 51 28.83 25.12 17.73
C GLU A 51 30.32 25.40 17.48
N GLU A 52 31.07 25.61 18.54
CA GLU A 52 32.46 26.01 18.56
C GLU A 52 33.44 24.87 18.20
N LEU A 53 33.02 23.60 18.29
CA LEU A 53 33.95 22.47 18.19
C LEU A 53 34.17 21.97 16.76
N ASN A 54 33.19 22.13 15.85
CA ASN A 54 33.36 21.81 14.43
C ASN A 54 32.11 22.20 13.59
N PRO A 55 32.05 23.41 13.01
CA PRO A 55 30.90 23.85 12.21
C PRO A 55 30.68 23.00 10.94
N GLU A 56 31.76 22.48 10.35
CA GLU A 56 31.69 21.64 9.15
C GLU A 56 31.00 20.29 9.42
N ILE A 57 31.24 19.69 10.60
CA ILE A 57 30.59 18.44 11.00
C ILE A 57 29.10 18.67 11.23
N ARG A 58 28.72 19.78 11.85
CA ARG A 58 27.31 20.12 12.06
C ARG A 58 26.58 20.31 10.73
N GLN A 59 27.17 21.07 9.83
CA GLN A 59 26.59 21.32 8.50
C GLN A 59 26.42 20.03 7.69
N ARG A 60 27.38 19.11 7.80
CA ARG A 60 27.32 17.81 7.12
C ARG A 60 26.30 16.86 7.74
N LEU A 61 26.11 16.91 9.06
CA LEU A 61 25.06 16.16 9.74
C LEU A 61 23.66 16.68 9.41
N GLU A 62 23.50 18.00 9.31
CA GLU A 62 22.25 18.64 8.88
C GLU A 62 21.89 18.26 7.43
N GLN A 63 22.85 18.29 6.50
CA GLN A 63 22.65 17.84 5.12
C GLN A 63 22.24 16.36 5.02
N LEU A 64 22.96 15.47 5.73
CA LEU A 64 22.63 14.04 5.75
C LEU A 64 21.22 13.80 6.32
N GLN A 65 20.80 14.61 7.30
CA GLN A 65 19.48 14.50 7.89
C GLN A 65 18.36 14.98 6.94
N GLU A 66 18.60 16.05 6.18
CA GLU A 66 17.65 16.52 5.16
C GLU A 66 17.49 15.51 4.02
N GLU A 67 18.58 14.97 3.49
CA GLU A 67 18.54 13.92 2.43
C GLU A 67 17.81 12.67 2.91
N GLU A 68 17.98 12.27 4.18
CA GLU A 68 17.34 11.09 4.76
C GLU A 68 15.84 11.34 4.99
N LYS A 69 15.44 12.54 5.44
CA LYS A 69 14.03 12.96 5.56
C LYS A 69 13.34 12.95 4.19
N GLU A 70 13.97 13.53 3.17
CA GLU A 70 13.38 13.62 1.82
C GLU A 70 13.22 12.24 1.16
N ASN A 71 14.20 11.35 1.34
CA ASN A 71 14.10 9.96 0.86
C ASN A 71 12.98 9.18 1.56
N ILE A 72 12.79 9.35 2.87
CA ILE A 72 11.73 8.66 3.62
C ILE A 72 10.33 9.12 3.17
N ASP A 73 10.14 10.41 2.93
CA ASP A 73 8.86 10.95 2.43
C ASP A 73 8.58 10.51 0.98
N LEU A 74 9.59 10.53 0.10
CA LEU A 74 9.46 10.04 -1.28
C LEU A 74 9.08 8.55 -1.34
N GLN A 75 9.76 7.70 -0.55
CA GLN A 75 9.43 6.28 -0.48
C GLN A 75 8.00 6.05 0.04
N GLN A 76 7.54 6.86 1.00
CA GLN A 76 6.17 6.77 1.51
C GLN A 76 5.14 7.10 0.44
N VAL A 77 5.33 8.19 -0.31
CA VAL A 77 4.41 8.58 -1.39
C VAL A 77 4.32 7.47 -2.44
N GLN A 78 5.47 6.89 -2.82
CA GLN A 78 5.51 5.77 -3.76
C GLN A 78 4.79 4.54 -3.21
N LEU A 79 5.03 4.13 -1.96
CA LEU A 79 4.39 2.94 -1.37
C LEU A 79 2.87 3.12 -1.24
N MET A 80 2.42 4.33 -0.85
CA MET A 80 1.00 4.67 -0.74
C MET A 80 0.33 4.65 -2.12
N SER A 81 0.99 5.21 -3.14
CA SER A 81 0.51 5.18 -4.52
C SER A 81 0.42 3.76 -5.08
N PHE A 82 1.40 2.90 -4.76
CA PHE A 82 1.38 1.49 -5.12
C PHE A 82 0.19 0.77 -4.45
N TYR A 83 -0.02 0.98 -3.15
CA TYR A 83 -1.15 0.40 -2.42
C TYR A 83 -2.51 0.77 -3.04
N TYR A 84 -2.72 2.07 -3.34
CA TYR A 84 -3.95 2.51 -4.00
C TYR A 84 -4.10 1.93 -5.41
N SER A 85 -3.02 1.81 -6.18
CA SER A 85 -3.06 1.20 -7.50
C SER A 85 -3.50 -0.26 -7.45
N VAL A 86 -3.00 -1.04 -6.48
CA VAL A 86 -3.37 -2.45 -6.30
C VAL A 86 -4.83 -2.59 -5.86
N LEU A 87 -5.30 -1.76 -4.92
CA LEU A 87 -6.71 -1.72 -4.54
C LEU A 87 -7.62 -1.39 -5.73
N TRP A 88 -7.20 -0.46 -6.57
CA TRP A 88 -7.98 -0.04 -7.73
C TRP A 88 -8.09 -1.15 -8.78
N VAL A 89 -6.97 -1.83 -9.09
CA VAL A 89 -6.94 -3.00 -9.98
C VAL A 89 -7.82 -4.13 -9.43
N TYR A 90 -7.75 -4.39 -8.12
CA TYR A 90 -8.61 -5.37 -7.47
C TYR A 90 -10.10 -5.01 -7.62
N GLY A 91 -10.45 -3.75 -7.37
CA GLY A 91 -11.81 -3.24 -7.55
C GLY A 91 -12.34 -3.44 -8.98
N ILE A 92 -11.50 -3.20 -10.00
CA ILE A 92 -11.85 -3.46 -11.40
C ILE A 92 -12.08 -4.94 -11.64
N VAL A 93 -11.16 -5.81 -11.21
CA VAL A 93 -11.27 -7.26 -11.42
C VAL A 93 -12.55 -7.81 -10.79
N VAL A 94 -12.87 -7.40 -9.56
CA VAL A 94 -14.12 -7.79 -8.88
C VAL A 94 -15.34 -7.29 -9.66
N THR A 95 -15.33 -6.03 -10.10
CA THR A 95 -16.44 -5.45 -10.87
C THR A 95 -16.65 -6.18 -12.19
N LEU A 96 -15.57 -6.51 -12.92
CA LEU A 96 -15.64 -7.28 -14.16
C LEU A 96 -16.21 -8.69 -13.96
N ILE A 97 -15.82 -9.37 -12.88
CA ILE A 97 -16.38 -10.68 -12.53
C ILE A 97 -17.88 -10.57 -12.27
N VAL A 98 -18.31 -9.57 -11.50
CA VAL A 98 -19.75 -9.33 -11.23
C VAL A 98 -20.50 -9.04 -12.53
N LEU A 99 -19.96 -8.17 -13.39
CA LEU A 99 -20.57 -7.84 -14.68
C LEU A 99 -20.74 -9.08 -15.57
N LEU A 100 -19.71 -9.92 -15.68
CA LEU A 100 -19.74 -11.18 -16.41
C LEU A 100 -20.82 -12.13 -15.88
N LEU A 101 -21.01 -12.19 -14.56
CA LEU A 101 -22.04 -13.01 -13.92
C LEU A 101 -23.46 -12.50 -14.22
N VAL A 102 -23.66 -11.18 -14.20
CA VAL A 102 -24.94 -10.55 -14.56
C VAL A 102 -25.27 -10.86 -16.01
N ILE A 103 -24.34 -10.62 -16.94
CA ILE A 103 -24.52 -10.93 -18.36
C ILE A 103 -24.80 -12.42 -18.58
N TYR A 104 -24.07 -13.30 -17.90
CA TYR A 104 -24.30 -14.75 -17.99
C TYR A 104 -25.70 -15.16 -17.50
N ARG A 105 -26.18 -14.58 -16.39
CA ARG A 105 -27.55 -14.78 -15.89
C ARG A 105 -28.60 -14.35 -16.92
N PHE A 106 -28.44 -13.16 -17.50
CA PHE A 106 -29.35 -12.65 -18.53
C PHE A 106 -29.34 -13.50 -19.81
N LYS A 107 -28.16 -13.96 -20.26
CA LYS A 107 -28.02 -14.80 -21.47
C LYS A 107 -28.67 -16.19 -21.31
N ILE A 108 -28.72 -16.73 -20.08
CA ILE A 108 -29.46 -17.97 -19.80
C ILE A 108 -30.97 -17.70 -19.76
N GLY A 109 -31.41 -16.63 -19.10
CA GLY A 109 -32.82 -16.26 -19.06
C GLY A 109 -33.43 -16.05 -20.46
N HIS A 110 -32.68 -15.40 -21.35
CA HIS A 110 -33.12 -15.15 -22.73
C HIS A 110 -33.19 -16.44 -23.58
N ARG A 111 -32.30 -17.40 -23.36
CA ARG A 111 -32.34 -18.71 -24.05
C ARG A 111 -33.50 -19.57 -23.57
N VAL A 112 -33.87 -19.49 -22.28
CA VAL A 112 -35.04 -20.18 -21.74
C VAL A 112 -36.34 -19.52 -22.22
N ALA A 113 -36.36 -18.20 -22.40
CA ALA A 113 -37.52 -17.47 -22.93
C ALA A 113 -37.80 -17.73 -24.41
N GLN A 114 -36.78 -18.06 -25.22
CA GLN A 114 -36.94 -18.40 -26.65
C GLN A 114 -37.34 -19.86 -26.92
N GLN A 115 -37.37 -20.73 -25.89
CA GLN A 115 -37.75 -22.14 -26.01
C GLN A 115 -39.19 -22.43 -25.52
N LYS A 116 -39.96 -21.40 -25.14
CA LYS A 116 -41.40 -21.48 -24.89
C LYS A 116 -42.15 -20.77 -26.01
#